data_AF-A0A0Q6DLE7-F1
#
_entry.id   AF-A0A0Q6DLE7-F1
#
_cell.length_a   1.000
_cell.length_b   1.000
_cell.length_c   1.000
_cell.angle_alpha   90.00
_cell.angle_beta   90.00
_cell.angle_gamma   90.00
#
_symmetry.space_group_name_H-M   'P 1'
#
loop_
_entity.id
_entity.type
_entity.pdbx_description
1 polymer ?
#
loop_
_entity_poly.entity_id
_entity_poly.type
_entity_poly.pdbx_seq_one_letter_code
_entity_poly.pdbx_strand_id
1 'polypeptide(L)'
;MSRTEFGIVIRREAFKRAGKKCEAVGADYGLEPGARCNGDLSAGFDFDHIIADSIGGEATLENCACVCKRCHAIKTRTVDTPRAAKTKRQAERAGGPRKPSSFRKPAPGTRYEQGPFGLRAIKDDVR
;
A
#
# COMPACT_ATOMS: atom_id res chain seq x y z
N MET A 1 5.43 8.01 -4.12
CA MET A 1 6.66 8.19 -3.35
C MET A 1 7.27 6.82 -3.18
N SER A 2 8.54 6.66 -3.56
CA SER A 2 9.32 5.45 -3.28
C SER A 2 9.55 5.37 -1.78
N ARG A 3 9.42 4.18 -1.19
CA ARG A 3 9.67 3.94 0.23
C ARG A 3 11.12 4.32 0.57
N THR A 4 11.34 5.04 1.66
CA THR A 4 12.69 5.30 2.15
C THR A 4 13.28 4.00 2.71
N GLU A 5 14.38 3.54 2.13
CA GLU A 5 15.04 2.30 2.56
C GLU A 5 15.92 2.56 3.79
N PHE A 6 15.90 1.65 4.77
CA PHE A 6 16.79 1.75 5.93
C PHE A 6 18.26 1.70 5.52
N GLY A 7 19.11 2.52 6.16
CA GLY A 7 20.56 2.44 6.00
C GLY A 7 21.15 1.12 6.53
N ILE A 8 22.32 0.73 6.02
CA ILE A 8 22.98 -0.54 6.39
C ILE A 8 23.30 -0.64 7.89
N VAL A 9 23.65 0.49 8.52
CA VAL A 9 23.95 0.57 9.97
C VAL A 9 22.70 0.22 10.78
N ILE A 10 21.58 0.86 10.45
CA ILE A 10 20.28 0.65 11.11
C ILE A 10 19.82 -0.80 10.95
N ARG A 11 19.95 -1.37 9.75
CA ARG A 11 19.61 -2.79 9.51
C ARG A 11 20.43 -3.73 10.40
N ARG A 12 21.75 -3.49 10.52
CA ARG A 12 22.64 -4.31 11.34
C ARG A 12 22.31 -4.20 12.82
N GLU A 13 22.03 -3.00 13.31
CA GLU A 13 21.66 -2.77 14.70
C GLU A 13 20.30 -3.38 15.05
N ALA A 14 19.30 -3.21 14.18
CA ALA A 14 17.99 -3.84 14.33
C ALA A 14 18.11 -5.37 14.35
N PHE A 15 18.93 -5.96 13.47
CA PHE A 15 19.15 -7.41 13.46
C PHE A 15 19.85 -7.91 14.74
N LYS A 16 20.83 -7.15 15.24
CA LYS A 16 21.50 -7.46 16.52
C LYS A 16 20.51 -7.39 17.69
N ARG A 17 19.67 -6.35 17.75
CA ARG A 17 18.61 -6.18 18.77
C ARG A 17 17.60 -7.33 18.74
N ALA A 18 17.20 -7.75 17.54
CA ALA A 18 16.24 -8.82 17.34
C ALA A 18 16.76 -10.19 17.82
N GLY A 19 18.08 -10.41 17.88
CA GLY A 19 18.67 -11.65 18.39
C GLY A 19 18.19 -12.91 17.65
N LYS A 20 17.99 -12.81 16.33
CA LYS A 20 17.40 -13.84 15.45
C LYS A 20 15.94 -14.21 15.76
N LYS A 21 15.22 -13.40 16.54
CA LYS A 21 13.79 -13.58 16.83
C LYS A 21 12.96 -12.44 16.25
N CYS A 22 11.77 -12.78 15.77
CA CYS A 22 10.84 -11.80 15.23
C CYS A 22 10.42 -10.75 16.28
N GLU A 23 10.49 -9.47 15.89
CA GLU A 23 10.07 -8.31 16.68
C GLU A 23 8.63 -7.86 16.40
N ALA A 24 7.86 -8.61 15.60
CA ALA A 24 6.46 -8.28 15.32
C ALA A 24 5.61 -8.38 16.60
N VAL A 25 4.88 -7.29 16.90
CA VAL A 25 4.01 -7.18 18.09
C VAL A 25 2.63 -6.66 17.70
N GLY A 26 1.60 -7.30 18.26
CA GLY A 26 0.24 -6.79 18.23
C GLY A 26 -0.57 -7.09 16.97
N ALA A 27 -1.76 -6.49 16.93
CA ALA A 27 -2.81 -6.79 15.95
C ALA A 27 -2.43 -6.43 14.51
N ASP A 28 -1.55 -5.45 14.29
CA ASP A 28 -1.13 -5.04 12.94
C ASP A 28 -0.40 -6.18 12.19
N TYR A 29 0.22 -7.11 12.92
CA TYR A 29 0.89 -8.29 12.36
C TYR A 29 0.02 -9.57 12.42
N GLY A 30 -1.26 -9.45 12.79
CA GLY A 30 -2.19 -10.58 12.94
C GLY A 30 -1.98 -11.41 14.20
N LEU A 31 -1.35 -10.82 15.23
CA LEU A 31 -1.17 -11.42 16.56
C LEU A 31 -2.20 -10.84 17.53
N GLU A 32 -2.40 -11.47 18.68
CA GLU A 32 -3.18 -10.84 19.75
C GLU A 32 -2.55 -9.50 20.19
N PRO A 33 -3.34 -8.51 20.63
CA PRO A 33 -2.82 -7.26 21.16
C PRO A 33 -1.79 -7.49 22.26
N GLY A 34 -0.57 -6.98 22.08
CA GLY A 34 0.55 -7.18 23.03
C GLY A 34 1.30 -8.51 22.88
N ALA A 35 0.83 -9.45 22.06
CA ALA A 35 1.55 -10.68 21.78
C ALA A 35 2.70 -10.44 20.79
N ARG A 36 3.85 -11.04 21.06
CA ARG A 36 5.04 -11.03 20.19
C ARG A 36 5.19 -12.38 19.49
N CYS A 37 5.49 -12.36 18.20
CA CYS A 37 5.63 -13.60 17.41
C CYS A 37 6.76 -14.50 17.95
N ASN A 38 7.92 -13.95 18.30
CA ASN A 38 9.11 -14.68 18.77
C ASN A 38 9.62 -15.81 17.84
N GLY A 39 9.11 -15.92 16.62
CA GLY A 39 9.53 -16.91 15.64
C GLY A 39 11.00 -16.73 15.22
N ASP A 40 11.66 -17.84 14.92
CA ASP A 40 13.03 -17.86 14.45
C ASP A 40 13.15 -17.24 13.05
N LEU A 41 14.15 -16.38 12.85
CA LEU A 41 14.40 -15.65 11.61
C LEU A 41 15.36 -16.36 10.64
N SER A 42 15.79 -17.59 10.96
CA SER A 42 16.68 -18.42 10.13
C SER A 42 16.14 -18.69 8.72
N ALA A 43 14.82 -18.85 8.57
CA ALA A 43 14.17 -19.08 7.27
C ALA A 43 14.09 -17.81 6.39
N GLY A 44 14.43 -16.64 6.93
CA GLY A 44 14.42 -15.36 6.24
C GLY A 44 13.62 -14.29 6.98
N PHE A 45 14.11 -13.07 6.89
CA PHE A 45 13.59 -11.89 7.57
C PHE A 45 13.55 -10.69 6.63
N ASP A 46 12.65 -9.78 6.92
CA ASP A 46 12.53 -8.48 6.27
C ASP A 46 12.65 -7.38 7.34
N PHE A 47 13.15 -6.21 6.94
CA PHE A 47 13.14 -5.02 7.77
C PHE A 47 11.90 -4.20 7.46
N ASP A 48 11.03 -4.06 8.45
CA ASP A 48 9.77 -3.37 8.30
C ASP A 48 9.76 -2.07 9.11
N HIS A 49 9.01 -1.09 8.61
CA HIS A 49 8.78 0.16 9.32
C HIS A 49 7.56 0.00 10.22
N ILE A 50 7.72 0.09 11.55
CA ILE A 50 6.61 -0.03 12.51
C ILE A 50 5.48 0.93 12.11
N ILE A 51 5.81 2.19 11.91
CA ILE A 51 4.99 3.21 11.26
C ILE A 51 5.39 3.26 9.78
N ALA A 52 4.43 2.97 8.89
CA ALA A 52 4.70 2.99 7.45
C ALA A 52 5.17 4.37 6.96
N ASP A 53 6.19 4.38 6.10
CA ASP A 53 6.73 5.60 5.45
C ASP A 53 5.66 6.39 4.68
N SER A 54 4.62 5.70 4.16
CA SER A 54 3.48 6.33 3.49
C SER A 54 2.62 7.22 4.39
N ILE A 55 2.80 7.13 5.71
CA ILE A 55 2.11 7.92 6.75
C ILE A 55 3.12 8.81 7.50
N GLY A 56 4.38 8.90 7.04
CA GLY A 56 5.42 9.73 7.66
C GLY A 56 6.35 8.99 8.63
N GLY A 57 6.44 7.66 8.55
CA GLY A 57 7.39 6.89 9.35
C GLY A 57 8.83 7.04 8.86
N GLU A 58 9.70 7.64 9.66
CA GLU A 58 11.11 7.84 9.32
C GLU A 58 11.93 6.54 9.39
N ALA A 59 13.01 6.48 8.63
CA ALA A 59 13.93 5.33 8.60
C ALA A 59 14.90 5.33 9.80
N THR A 60 14.39 5.32 11.03
CA THR A 60 15.17 5.30 12.28
C THR A 60 15.29 3.89 12.87
N LEU A 61 16.22 3.69 13.82
CA LEU A 61 16.40 2.39 14.51
C LEU A 61 15.19 1.97 15.32
N GLU A 62 14.46 2.93 15.89
CA GLU A 62 13.25 2.69 16.67
C GLU A 62 12.09 2.26 15.77
N ASN A 63 12.02 2.81 14.56
CA ASN A 63 10.98 2.46 13.59
C ASN A 63 11.33 1.20 12.76
N CYS A 64 12.58 0.75 12.78
CA CYS A 64 13.01 -0.46 12.09
C CYS A 64 12.76 -1.69 12.95
N ALA A 65 11.89 -2.60 12.50
CA ALA A 65 11.63 -3.88 13.15
C ALA A 65 12.08 -5.05 12.26
N CYS A 66 12.78 -6.02 12.85
CA CYS A 66 13.15 -7.25 12.15
C CYS A 66 12.02 -8.27 12.26
N VAL A 67 11.36 -8.56 11.13
CA VAL A 67 10.14 -9.39 11.10
C VAL A 67 10.30 -10.59 10.19
N CYS A 68 9.62 -11.70 10.53
CA CYS A 68 9.57 -12.85 9.63
C CYS A 68 8.68 -12.53 8.41
N LYS A 69 8.94 -13.20 7.29
CA LYS A 69 8.20 -13.00 6.03
C LYS A 69 6.68 -13.16 6.20
N ARG A 70 6.23 -14.03 7.10
CA ARG A 70 4.80 -14.23 7.39
C ARG A 70 4.17 -13.00 8.06
N CYS A 71 4.79 -12.48 9.12
CA CYS A 71 4.29 -11.29 9.80
C CYS A 71 4.32 -10.08 8.86
N HIS A 72 5.40 -9.93 8.10
CA HIS A 72 5.54 -8.87 7.10
C HIS A 72 4.45 -8.95 6.01
N ALA A 73 4.15 -10.15 5.50
CA ALA A 73 3.09 -10.36 4.52
C ALA A 73 1.70 -10.04 5.09
N ILE A 74 1.43 -10.40 6.34
CA ILE A 74 0.16 -10.07 7.01
C ILE A 74 0.01 -8.55 7.07
N LYS A 75 0.96 -7.84 7.69
CA LYS A 75 0.89 -6.38 7.84
C LYS A 75 0.77 -5.67 6.49
N THR A 76 1.58 -6.07 5.50
CA THR A 76 1.50 -5.51 4.14
C THR A 76 0.08 -5.64 3.58
N ARG A 77 -0.55 -6.81 3.74
CA ARG A 77 -1.88 -7.11 3.18
C ARG A 77 -3.02 -6.45 3.96
N THR A 78 -2.98 -6.49 5.29
CA THR A 78 -4.12 -6.11 6.14
C THR A 78 -4.05 -4.67 6.62
N VAL A 79 -2.85 -4.08 6.67
CA VAL A 79 -2.64 -2.76 7.26
C VAL A 79 -2.10 -1.78 6.22
N ASP A 80 -0.92 -2.02 5.66
CA ASP A 80 -0.21 -1.00 4.89
C ASP A 80 -0.87 -0.73 3.54
N THR A 81 -1.19 -1.77 2.78
CA THR A 81 -1.89 -1.65 1.49
C THR A 81 -3.25 -0.95 1.63
N PRO A 82 -4.16 -1.36 2.54
CA PRO A 82 -5.44 -0.68 2.69
C PRO A 82 -5.31 0.74 3.25
N ARG A 83 -4.37 1.00 4.18
CA ARG A 83 -4.11 2.38 4.67
C ARG A 83 -3.61 3.27 3.55
N ALA A 84 -2.63 2.84 2.76
CA ALA A 84 -2.12 3.60 1.62
C ALA A 84 -3.21 3.89 0.57
N ALA A 85 -4.05 2.89 0.25
CA ALA A 85 -5.18 3.07 -0.65
C ALA A 85 -6.19 4.09 -0.10
N LYS A 86 -6.46 4.08 1.21
CA LYS A 86 -7.33 5.06 1.86
C LYS A 86 -6.75 6.46 1.81
N THR A 87 -5.48 6.64 2.13
CA THR A 87 -4.78 7.93 2.05
C THR A 87 -4.86 8.50 0.64
N LYS A 88 -4.62 7.67 -0.39
CA LYS A 88 -4.75 8.08 -1.79
C LYS A 88 -6.17 8.53 -2.14
N ARG A 89 -7.20 7.77 -1.73
CA ARG A 89 -8.62 8.15 -1.96
C ARG A 89 -8.99 9.45 -1.26
N GLN A 90 -8.47 9.68 -0.05
CA GLN A 90 -8.69 10.93 0.68
C GLN A 90 -8.03 12.11 -0.05
N ALA A 91 -6.79 11.95 -0.53
CA ALA A 91 -6.12 12.96 -1.34
C ALA A 91 -6.88 13.26 -2.64
N GLU A 92 -7.38 12.25 -3.36
CA GLU A 92 -8.20 12.42 -4.57
C GLU A 92 -9.53 13.16 -4.30
N ARG A 93 -10.13 12.95 -3.12
CA ARG A 93 -11.34 13.66 -2.68
C ARG A 93 -11.05 15.12 -2.32
N ALA A 94 -9.89 15.38 -1.72
CA ALA A 94 -9.45 16.72 -1.33
C ALA A 94 -8.94 17.59 -2.50
N GLY A 95 -9.09 17.13 -3.75
CA GLY A 95 -8.66 17.87 -4.95
C GLY A 95 -7.29 17.45 -5.49
N GLY A 96 -6.77 16.29 -5.06
CA GLY A 96 -5.53 15.72 -5.60
C GLY A 96 -5.59 15.45 -7.11
N PRO A 97 -4.43 15.27 -7.76
CA PRO A 97 -4.32 15.12 -9.20
C PRO A 97 -5.11 13.91 -9.70
N ARG A 98 -6.19 14.17 -10.44
CA ARG A 98 -6.97 13.12 -11.12
C ARG A 98 -6.35 12.85 -12.47
N LYS A 99 -6.08 11.58 -12.78
CA LYS A 99 -5.70 11.21 -14.15
C LYS A 99 -6.87 11.59 -15.07
N PRO A 100 -6.62 12.30 -16.18
CA PRO A 100 -7.66 12.55 -17.16
C PRO A 100 -8.19 11.20 -17.66
N SER A 101 -9.51 11.13 -17.84
CA SER A 101 -10.16 9.96 -18.40
C SER A 101 -9.48 9.57 -19.71
N SER A 102 -8.99 8.32 -19.80
CA SER A 102 -8.48 7.74 -21.04
C SER A 102 -9.61 7.36 -22.00
N PHE A 103 -10.86 7.38 -21.53
CA PHE A 103 -12.03 7.20 -22.38
C PHE A 103 -12.09 8.39 -23.36
N ARG A 104 -11.84 8.11 -24.64
CA ARG A 104 -11.97 9.11 -25.70
C ARG A 104 -13.42 9.56 -25.72
N LYS A 105 -13.65 10.88 -25.63
CA LYS A 105 -14.98 11.42 -25.87
C LYS A 105 -15.40 11.00 -27.29
N PRO A 106 -16.66 10.58 -27.50
CA PRO A 106 -17.15 10.31 -28.84
C PRO A 106 -17.01 11.57 -29.71
N ALA A 107 -17.00 11.39 -31.02
CA ALA A 107 -16.91 12.52 -31.94
C ALA A 107 -18.03 13.54 -31.65
N PRO A 108 -17.76 14.86 -31.79
CA PRO A 108 -18.80 15.88 -31.67
C PRO A 108 -20.01 15.51 -32.55
N GLY A 109 -21.23 15.64 -32.03
CA GLY A 109 -22.46 15.25 -32.74
C GLY A 109 -22.82 13.75 -32.67
N THR A 110 -22.13 12.97 -31.84
CA THR A 110 -22.54 11.57 -31.58
C THR A 110 -23.55 11.52 -30.44
N ARG A 111 -24.76 11.04 -30.70
CA ARG A 111 -25.77 10.69 -29.68
C ARG A 111 -25.91 9.19 -29.55
N TYR A 112 -26.30 8.71 -28.36
CA TYR A 112 -26.54 7.29 -28.14
C TYR A 112 -28.04 7.06 -28.00
N GLU A 113 -28.59 6.13 -28.78
CA GLU A 113 -29.99 5.71 -28.69
C GLU A 113 -30.09 4.25 -28.23
N GLN A 114 -31.17 3.91 -27.52
CA GLN A 114 -31.40 2.57 -27.00
C GLN A 114 -32.01 1.69 -28.11
N GLY A 115 -31.21 0.77 -28.63
CA GLY A 115 -31.64 -0.18 -29.67
C GLY A 115 -31.97 -1.57 -29.11
N PRO A 116 -32.42 -2.49 -29.98
CA PRO A 116 -32.83 -3.85 -29.60
C PRO A 116 -31.68 -4.71 -29.03
N PHE A 117 -30.42 -4.30 -29.25
CA PHE A 117 -29.22 -4.96 -28.74
C PHE A 117 -28.39 -4.04 -27.81
N GLY A 118 -28.98 -2.97 -27.27
CA GLY A 118 -28.33 -2.03 -26.36
C GLY A 118 -28.06 -0.64 -26.96
N LEU A 119 -27.25 0.16 -26.27
CA LEU A 119 -26.90 1.54 -26.66
C LEU A 119 -26.09 1.56 -27.96
N ARG A 120 -26.58 2.27 -28.97
CA ARG A 120 -25.92 2.41 -30.27
C ARG A 120 -25.56 3.88 -30.52
N ALA A 121 -24.33 4.13 -30.94
CA ALA A 121 -23.86 5.46 -31.33
C ALA A 121 -24.42 5.82 -32.72
N ILE A 122 -25.07 6.98 -32.81
CA ILE A 122 -25.58 7.59 -34.04
C ILE A 122 -24.85 8.91 -34.19
N LYS A 123 -24.26 9.16 -35.37
CA LYS A 123 -23.75 10.48 -35.73
C LYS A 123 -24.89 11.26 -36.34
N ASP A 124 -25.16 12.45 -35.82
CA ASP A 124 -26.04 13.38 -36.52
C ASP A 124 -25.27 13.88 -37.74
N ASP A 125 -25.74 13.52 -38.94
CA ASP A 125 -25.20 14.03 -40.19
C ASP A 125 -25.50 15.53 -40.26
N VAL A 126 -24.54 16.37 -39.83
CA VAL A 126 -24.61 17.81 -39.98
C VAL A 126 -24.51 18.11 -41.48
N ARG A 127 -25.65 18.49 -42.06
CA ARG A 127 -25.79 18.95 -43.45
C ARG A 127 -25.20 20.35 -43.64
#